data_AF-A0A7Z2PX03-F1
#
_entry.id   AF-A0A7Z2PX03-F1
#
_cell.length_a   1.000
_cell.length_b   1.000
_cell.length_c   1.000
_cell.angle_alpha   90.00
_cell.angle_beta   90.00
_cell.angle_gamma   90.00
#
_symmetry.space_group_name_H-M   'P 1'
#
loop_
_entity.id
_entity.type
_entity.pdbx_description
1 polymer ?
#
loop_
_entity_poly.entity_id
_entity_poly.type
_entity_poly.pdbx_seq_one_letter_code
_entity_poly.pdbx_strand_id
1 'polypeptide(L)' 'MTRPFESYRYEIQHGDDADFVAYQRKSSDGAWQTISSWMIPEPADH' A
#
# COMPACT_ATOMS: atom_id res chain seq x y z
N MET A 1 19.36 23.68 -8.57
CA MET A 1 18.02 23.24 -8.12
C MET A 1 18.13 21.80 -7.62
N THR A 2 18.34 21.62 -6.33
CA THR A 2 18.23 20.32 -5.66
C THR A 2 16.74 19.97 -5.57
N ARG A 3 16.29 18.96 -6.31
CA ARG A 3 14.94 18.41 -6.10
C ARG A 3 14.91 17.85 -4.69
N PRO A 4 13.95 18.21 -3.82
CA PRO A 4 13.82 17.53 -2.55
C PRO A 4 13.60 16.04 -2.87
N PHE A 5 14.46 15.18 -2.34
CA PHE A 5 14.22 13.74 -2.36
C PHE A 5 13.00 13.51 -1.46
N GLU A 6 11.82 13.47 -2.06
CA GLU A 6 10.60 13.11 -1.34
C GLU A 6 10.79 11.68 -0.85
N SER A 7 10.94 11.55 0.47
CA SER A 7 11.02 10.26 1.13
C SER A 7 9.61 9.71 1.26
N TYR A 8 9.41 8.48 0.78
CA TYR A 8 8.15 7.77 0.87
C TYR A 8 8.31 6.57 1.80
N ARG A 9 7.26 6.27 2.56
CA ARG A 9 7.14 5.04 3.34
C ARG A 9 6.00 4.20 2.77
N TYR A 10 6.19 2.89 2.78
CA TYR A 10 5.25 1.90 2.28
C TYR A 10 4.86 0.96 3.40
N GLU A 11 3.61 0.51 3.40
CA GLU A 11 3.08 -0.46 4.35
C GLU A 11 2.06 -1.35 3.64
N ILE A 12 2.06 -2.64 3.95
CA ILE A 12 1.11 -3.61 3.41
C ILE A 12 0.34 -4.18 4.61
N GLN A 13 -0.99 -4.15 4.53
CA GLN A 13 -1.87 -4.72 5.56
C GLN A 13 -2.84 -5.72 4.94
N HIS A 14 -3.26 -6.68 5.73
CA HIS A 14 -4.41 -7.52 5.41
C HIS A 14 -5.69 -6.73 5.62
N GLY A 15 -6.60 -6.74 4.65
CA GLY A 15 -7.91 -6.11 4.72
C GLY A 15 -9.02 -7.13 4.87
N ASP A 16 -10.18 -6.67 5.33
CA ASP A 16 -11.39 -7.50 5.42
C ASP A 16 -12.03 -7.70 4.02
N ASP A 17 -12.00 -6.64 3.19
CA ASP A 17 -12.56 -6.62 1.82
C ASP A 17 -11.55 -7.06 0.74
N ALA A 18 -10.26 -7.08 1.07
CA ALA A 18 -9.18 -7.51 0.17
C ALA A 18 -8.06 -8.16 0.97
N ASP A 19 -7.52 -9.30 0.50
CA ASP A 19 -6.46 -10.03 1.20
C ASP A 19 -5.27 -9.14 1.55
N PHE A 20 -4.92 -8.20 0.66
CA PHE A 20 -3.84 -7.25 0.88
C PHE A 20 -4.17 -5.86 0.34
N VAL A 21 -3.78 -4.84 1.11
CA VAL A 21 -3.84 -3.44 0.74
C VAL A 21 -2.47 -2.80 0.96
N ALA A 22 -1.95 -2.14 -0.08
CA ALA A 22 -0.72 -1.37 -0.04
C ALA A 22 -1.02 0.12 0.18
N TYR A 23 -0.36 0.68 1.18
CA TYR A 23 -0.40 2.09 1.53
C TYR A 23 0.93 2.75 1.25
N GLN A 24 0.87 4.01 0.86
CA GLN A 24 2.03 4.90 0.76
C GLN A 24 1.76 6.16 1.57
N ARG A 25 2.80 6.70 2.20
CA ARG A 25 2.76 8.07 2.73
C ARG A 25 4.02 8.83 2.37
N LYS A 26 3.87 10.13 2.18
CA LYS A 26 5.00 11.06 2.18
C LYS A 26 5.49 11.21 3.61
N SER A 27 6.80 11.13 3.82
CA SER A 27 7.39 11.37 5.15
C SER A 27 7.08 12.78 5.68
N SER A 28 6.81 13.73 4.78
CA SER A 28 6.55 15.13 5.09
C SER A 28 5.11 15.43 5.53
N ASP A 29 4.14 14.70 4.98
CA ASP A 29 2.69 14.98 5.13
C ASP A 29 2.03 14.02 6.13
N GLY A 30 2.61 12.85 6.34
CA GLY A 30 2.18 11.89 7.37
C GLY A 30 0.88 11.14 7.04
N ALA A 31 0.08 11.62 6.08
CA ALA A 31 -1.14 10.96 5.65
C ALA A 31 -0.85 9.71 4.81
N TRP A 32 -1.46 8.59 5.19
CA TRP A 32 -1.45 7.37 4.40
C TRP A 32 -2.49 7.45 3.27
N GLN A 33 -2.12 6.94 2.10
CA GLN A 33 -2.95 6.85 0.91
C GLN A 33 -2.91 5.40 0.41
N THR A 34 -4.06 4.87 -0.01
CA THR A 34 -4.13 3.56 -0.65
C THR A 34 -3.62 3.66 -2.08
N ILE A 35 -2.63 2.83 -2.43
CA ILE A 35 -2.05 2.82 -3.78
C ILE A 35 -2.43 1.58 -4.59
N SER A 36 -2.66 0.44 -3.93
CA SER A 36 -3.10 -0.81 -4.56
C SER A 36 -3.84 -1.69 -3.56
N SER A 37 -4.74 -2.53 -4.07
CA SER A 37 -5.32 -3.66 -3.33
C SER A 37 -5.34 -4.89 -4.24
N TRP A 38 -5.15 -6.09 -3.65
CA TRP A 38 -5.27 -7.35 -4.37
C TRP A 38 -5.83 -8.45 -3.48
N MET A 39 -6.60 -9.33 -4.09
CA MET A 39 -7.05 -10.58 -3.49
C MET A 39 -6.17 -11.72 -3.98
N ILE A 40 -5.88 -12.69 -3.11
CA ILE A 40 -5.25 -13.95 -3.52
C ILE A 40 -6.38 -14.94 -3.73
N PRO A 41 -6.64 -15.38 -4.98
CA PRO A 41 -7.69 -16.35 -5.21
C PRO A 41 -7.36 -17.63 -4.47
N GLU A 42 -8.32 -18.13 -3.70
CA GLU A 42 -8.21 -19.46 -3.13
C GLU A 42 -8.08 -20.47 -4.29
N PRO A 43 -7.17 -21.46 -4.19
CA PRO A 43 -7.11 -22.51 -5.19
C PRO A 43 -8.47 -23.19 -5.24
N ALA A 44 -9.09 -23.24 -6.43
CA ALA A 44 -10.29 -24.02 -6.64
C ALA A 44 -9.92 -25.49 -6.37
N ASP A 45 -10.26 -25.96 -5.17
CA ASP A 45 -10.12 -27.35 -4.77
C ASP A 45 -10.76 -28.24 -5.84
N HIS A 46 -10.01 -29.19 -6.38
CA HIS A 46 -10.47 -30.18 -7.35
C HIS A 46 -10.35 -31.58 -6.76
#